data_AF-A0A5S4HAP0-F1
#
_entry.id   AF-A0A5S4HAP0-F1
#
_cell.length_a   1.000
_cell.length_b   1.000
_cell.length_c   1.000
_cell.angle_alpha   90.00
_cell.angle_beta   90.00
_cell.angle_gamma   90.00
#
_symmetry.space_group_name_H-M   'P 1'
#
loop_
_entity.id
_entity.type
_entity.pdbx_description
1 polymer ?
#
loop_
_entity_poly.entity_id
_entity_poly.type
_entity_poly.pdbx_seq_one_letter_code
_entity_poly.pdbx_strand_id
1 'polypeptide(L)'
;MSGIKASGQKKLMLFTGRAHPDLAKEVADNLHIELTPTSAYDFANGETFVRFLESVRGSDAFVIQSHTAPINQWIMEQLIMVDALKRASAKRITVVAPFFGYARQDKKHRGREPISARLMADLFKTAGADRLITVDLHTAQIQGFFDGPVDHLFALDLLARHFESRLDTSQVTVVAPDAGRVRVTERWSDRLGGVPMAIIHKKRDPAVANEVKVFDVVGEVKGRVCVVVDDMIDTGGTIVKAADALFEQGAAKVVVAATHGVLSGPAVDRLKNSRISEVVLTNTLPIPEEKQFDKLTILPIAPLVARAINEVFSDGSVTSLFGGHS
;
A
#
# COMPACT_ATOMS: atom_id res chain seq x y z
N MET A 1 38.09 -33.71 -3.16
CA MET A 1 37.15 -32.59 -2.95
C MET A 1 36.67 -32.13 -4.31
N SER A 2 35.41 -32.39 -4.67
CA SER A 2 34.83 -31.98 -5.95
C SER A 2 34.12 -30.63 -5.80
N GLY A 3 34.69 -29.56 -6.35
CA GLY A 3 34.03 -28.25 -6.44
C GLY A 3 35.01 -27.09 -6.59
N ILE A 4 34.62 -26.10 -7.39
CA ILE A 4 35.30 -24.80 -7.50
C ILE A 4 34.56 -23.84 -6.57
N LYS A 5 35.27 -23.22 -5.61
CA LYS A 5 34.72 -22.11 -4.81
C LYS A 5 34.92 -20.82 -5.59
N ALA A 6 33.86 -20.28 -6.18
CA ALA A 6 33.87 -18.93 -6.74
C ALA A 6 33.58 -17.91 -5.63
N SER A 7 34.45 -16.91 -5.45
CA SER A 7 34.23 -15.77 -4.56
C SER A 7 33.33 -14.73 -5.24
N GLY A 8 32.06 -15.07 -5.47
CA GLY A 8 31.10 -14.14 -6.06
C GLY A 8 30.61 -13.11 -5.04
N GLN A 9 30.74 -11.82 -5.36
CA GLN A 9 30.02 -10.77 -4.63
C GLN A 9 28.52 -10.85 -4.95
N LYS A 10 27.66 -10.60 -3.96
CA LYS A 10 26.22 -10.45 -4.19
C LYS A 10 25.99 -9.22 -5.09
N LYS A 11 25.06 -9.34 -6.05
CA LYS A 11 24.68 -8.23 -6.96
C LYS A 11 23.20 -7.94 -6.79
N LEU A 12 22.86 -6.78 -6.25
CA LEU A 12 21.51 -6.24 -6.23
C LEU A 12 21.19 -5.63 -7.60
N MET A 13 20.04 -5.98 -8.17
CA MET A 13 19.52 -5.31 -9.37
C MET A 13 18.06 -4.91 -9.14
N LEU A 14 17.72 -3.66 -9.44
CA LEU A 14 16.37 -3.12 -9.32
C LEU A 14 15.76 -2.96 -10.71
N PHE A 15 14.52 -3.41 -10.88
CA PHE A 15 13.76 -3.39 -12.12
C PHE A 15 12.42 -2.72 -11.86
N THR A 16 11.95 -1.91 -12.80
CA THR A 16 10.65 -1.24 -12.72
C THR A 16 9.72 -1.72 -13.82
N GLY A 17 8.45 -1.88 -13.50
CA GLY A 17 7.39 -1.89 -14.51
C GLY A 17 7.00 -0.47 -14.94
N ARG A 18 6.02 -0.37 -15.83
CA ARG A 18 5.56 0.88 -16.46
C ARG A 18 4.49 1.63 -15.66
N ALA A 19 3.93 1.05 -14.61
CA ALA A 19 2.80 1.64 -13.89
C ALA A 19 3.17 2.86 -13.04
N HIS A 20 4.35 2.85 -12.42
CA HIS A 20 4.83 3.94 -11.57
C HIS A 20 6.37 4.05 -11.57
N PRO A 21 6.99 4.40 -12.71
CA PRO A 21 8.44 4.49 -12.83
C PRO A 21 9.06 5.53 -11.89
N ASP A 22 8.34 6.61 -11.56
CA ASP A 22 8.84 7.66 -10.66
C ASP A 22 9.15 7.13 -9.26
N LEU A 23 8.25 6.33 -8.67
CA LEU A 23 8.51 5.69 -7.38
C LEU A 23 9.72 4.75 -7.45
N ALA A 24 9.85 3.97 -8.52
CA ALA A 24 10.99 3.10 -8.70
C ALA A 24 12.31 3.87 -8.80
N LYS A 25 12.29 5.03 -9.47
CA LYS A 25 13.43 5.93 -9.54
C LYS A 25 13.78 6.50 -8.17
N GLU A 26 12.80 6.98 -7.41
CA GLU A 26 13.02 7.46 -6.04
C GLU A 26 13.64 6.36 -5.15
N VAL A 27 13.18 5.11 -5.29
CA VAL A 27 13.75 3.96 -4.56
C VAL A 27 15.19 3.69 -4.99
N ALA A 28 15.49 3.74 -6.29
CA ALA A 28 16.84 3.57 -6.83
C ALA A 28 17.80 4.66 -6.30
N ASP A 29 17.34 5.92 -6.30
CA ASP A 29 18.11 7.06 -5.81
C ASP A 29 18.43 6.91 -4.30
N ASN A 30 17.48 6.41 -3.49
CA ASN A 30 17.69 6.10 -2.06
C ASN A 30 18.63 4.90 -1.83
N LEU A 31 18.72 3.96 -2.78
CA LEU A 31 19.64 2.83 -2.75
C LEU A 31 21.03 3.17 -3.34
N HIS A 32 21.18 4.35 -3.93
CA HIS A 32 22.38 4.78 -4.66
C HIS A 32 22.76 3.84 -5.82
N ILE A 33 21.76 3.39 -6.57
CA ILE A 33 21.90 2.54 -7.76
C ILE A 33 21.06 3.08 -8.92
N GLU A 34 21.29 2.55 -10.12
CA GLU A 34 20.45 2.82 -11.28
C GLU A 34 19.38 1.74 -11.47
N LEU A 35 18.27 2.10 -12.11
CA LEU A 35 17.29 1.13 -12.58
C LEU A 35 17.88 0.34 -13.74
N THR A 36 17.68 -0.98 -13.73
CA THR A 36 18.19 -1.84 -14.81
C THR A 36 17.46 -1.51 -16.11
N PRO A 37 18.19 -1.20 -17.21
CA PRO A 37 17.57 -0.90 -18.49
C PRO A 37 16.66 -2.03 -18.99
N THR A 38 15.41 -1.69 -19.30
CA THR A 38 14.36 -2.64 -19.67
C THR A 38 13.63 -2.15 -20.91
N SER A 39 13.43 -3.03 -21.88
CA SER A 39 12.53 -2.81 -23.01
C SER A 39 11.19 -3.44 -22.70
N ALA A 40 10.13 -2.63 -22.60
CA ALA A 40 8.77 -3.08 -22.36
C ALA A 40 7.79 -2.31 -23.24
N TYR A 41 6.90 -3.02 -23.93
CA TYR A 41 5.89 -2.45 -24.83
C TYR A 41 4.75 -3.45 -25.02
N ASP A 42 3.62 -2.96 -25.53
CA ASP A 42 2.50 -3.82 -25.88
C ASP A 42 2.47 -4.04 -27.40
N PHE A 43 2.25 -5.28 -27.83
CA PHE A 43 1.96 -5.59 -29.23
C PHE A 43 0.59 -5.03 -29.62
N ALA A 44 0.31 -4.95 -30.92
CA ALA A 44 -0.94 -4.37 -31.44
C ALA A 44 -2.22 -5.06 -30.93
N ASN A 45 -2.14 -6.32 -30.50
CA ASN A 45 -3.26 -7.08 -29.93
C ASN A 45 -3.37 -6.96 -28.39
N GLY A 46 -2.51 -6.18 -27.74
CA GLY A 46 -2.51 -5.96 -26.29
C GLY A 46 -1.64 -6.92 -25.47
N GLU A 47 -0.90 -7.83 -26.10
CA GLU A 47 0.09 -8.66 -25.39
C GLU A 47 1.28 -7.82 -24.92
N THR A 48 1.67 -7.95 -23.66
CA THR A 48 2.82 -7.25 -23.10
C THR A 48 4.11 -8.01 -23.36
N PHE A 49 5.11 -7.33 -23.92
CA PHE A 49 6.49 -7.81 -24.06
C PHE A 49 7.38 -7.15 -23.02
N VAL A 50 8.29 -7.92 -22.42
CA VAL A 50 9.34 -7.42 -21.52
C VAL A 50 10.67 -8.11 -21.81
N ARG A 51 11.75 -7.33 -21.85
CA ARG A 51 13.13 -7.81 -21.92
C ARG A 51 14.08 -6.92 -21.13
N PHE A 52 14.86 -7.51 -20.22
CA PHE A 52 15.98 -6.83 -19.58
C PHE A 52 17.18 -6.74 -20.55
N LEU A 53 17.83 -5.58 -20.60
CA LEU A 53 18.93 -5.32 -21.53
C LEU A 53 20.31 -5.71 -20.95
N GLU A 54 20.35 -6.06 -19.66
CA GLU A 54 21.54 -6.55 -18.97
C GLU A 54 21.40 -8.01 -18.52
N SER A 55 22.54 -8.67 -18.31
CA SER A 55 22.55 -10.00 -17.70
C SER A 55 22.16 -9.94 -16.22
N VAL A 56 21.14 -10.71 -15.88
CA VAL A 56 20.63 -10.88 -14.50
C VAL A 56 21.09 -12.19 -13.87
N ARG A 57 21.96 -12.96 -14.54
CA ARG A 57 22.39 -14.27 -14.07
C ARG A 57 23.05 -14.16 -12.69
N GLY A 58 22.51 -14.90 -11.72
CA GLY A 58 23.04 -14.96 -10.37
C GLY A 58 22.74 -13.72 -9.51
N SER A 59 21.98 -12.74 -10.00
CA SER A 59 21.64 -11.53 -9.22
C SER A 59 20.53 -11.77 -8.20
N ASP A 60 20.50 -10.91 -7.18
CA ASP A 60 19.34 -10.71 -6.32
C ASP A 60 18.48 -9.60 -6.95
N ALA A 61 17.41 -10.02 -7.62
CA ALA A 61 16.56 -9.15 -8.42
C ALA A 61 15.37 -8.66 -7.61
N PHE A 62 15.16 -7.34 -7.60
CA PHE A 62 14.00 -6.68 -7.01
C PHE A 62 13.16 -6.07 -8.14
N VAL A 63 11.94 -6.55 -8.33
CA VAL A 63 11.04 -6.06 -9.39
C VAL A 63 9.90 -5.26 -8.78
N ILE A 64 9.95 -3.94 -8.94
CA ILE A 64 8.96 -3.00 -8.40
C ILE A 64 7.85 -2.69 -9.42
N GLN A 65 6.60 -2.80 -8.97
CA GLN A 65 5.42 -2.37 -9.72
C GLN A 65 4.27 -2.10 -8.73
N SER A 66 3.58 -0.98 -8.89
CA SER A 66 2.32 -0.71 -8.18
C SER A 66 1.13 -1.16 -9.02
N HIS A 67 0.18 -1.88 -8.42
CA HIS A 67 -1.01 -2.38 -9.12
C HIS A 67 -2.12 -1.31 -9.23
N THR A 68 -1.86 -0.24 -9.98
CA THR A 68 -2.82 0.87 -10.24
C THR A 68 -3.87 0.50 -11.30
N ALA A 69 -4.79 1.40 -11.66
CA ALA A 69 -5.68 1.17 -12.81
C ALA A 69 -4.92 1.41 -14.14
N PRO A 70 -5.07 0.55 -15.17
CA PRO A 70 -5.79 -0.71 -15.22
C PRO A 70 -5.04 -1.88 -14.53
N ILE A 71 -5.65 -2.44 -13.49
CA ILE A 71 -4.98 -3.33 -12.53
C ILE A 71 -4.42 -4.63 -13.12
N ASN A 72 -5.15 -5.25 -14.04
CA ASN A 72 -4.75 -6.51 -14.64
C ASN A 72 -3.53 -6.37 -15.54
N GLN A 73 -3.42 -5.26 -16.25
CA GLN A 73 -2.29 -5.01 -17.15
C GLN A 73 -0.98 -4.97 -16.34
N TRP A 74 -0.97 -4.22 -15.24
CA TRP A 74 0.24 -4.05 -14.43
C TRP A 74 0.63 -5.29 -13.65
N ILE A 75 -0.35 -6.08 -13.20
CA ILE A 75 -0.12 -7.39 -12.60
C ILE A 75 0.48 -8.36 -13.64
N MET A 76 -0.13 -8.46 -14.82
CA MET A 76 0.37 -9.33 -15.89
C MET A 76 1.78 -8.95 -16.32
N GLU A 77 2.06 -7.66 -16.48
CA GLU A 77 3.41 -7.18 -16.77
C GLU A 77 4.41 -7.61 -15.69
N GLN A 78 4.10 -7.44 -14.40
CA GLN A 78 5.02 -7.84 -13.33
C GLN A 78 5.22 -9.37 -13.29
N LEU A 79 4.18 -10.17 -13.57
CA LEU A 79 4.31 -11.62 -13.71
C LEU A 79 5.26 -12.00 -14.85
N ILE A 80 5.15 -11.33 -16.01
CA ILE A 80 6.04 -11.53 -17.16
C ILE A 80 7.49 -11.11 -16.80
N MET A 81 7.67 -10.01 -16.07
CA MET A 81 8.98 -9.60 -15.56
C MET A 81 9.61 -10.67 -14.66
N VAL A 82 8.84 -11.24 -13.73
CA VAL A 82 9.28 -12.32 -12.84
C VAL A 82 9.68 -13.57 -13.63
N ASP A 83 8.86 -13.99 -14.60
CA ASP A 83 9.17 -15.14 -15.46
C ASP A 83 10.45 -14.90 -16.29
N ALA A 84 10.63 -13.68 -16.83
CA ALA A 84 11.84 -13.29 -17.56
C ALA A 84 13.10 -13.37 -16.67
N LEU A 85 13.03 -12.89 -15.42
CA LEU A 85 14.12 -13.00 -14.44
C LEU A 85 14.46 -14.48 -14.15
N LYS A 86 13.44 -15.31 -13.93
CA LYS A 86 13.59 -16.75 -13.65
C LYS A 86 14.29 -17.45 -14.80
N ARG A 87 13.82 -17.26 -16.04
CA ARG A 87 14.41 -17.87 -17.25
C ARG A 87 15.82 -17.36 -17.54
N ALA A 88 16.10 -16.10 -17.19
CA ALA A 88 17.44 -15.51 -17.29
C ALA A 88 18.38 -15.90 -16.13
N SER A 89 17.95 -16.84 -15.26
CA SER A 89 18.75 -17.41 -14.17
C SER A 89 19.13 -16.40 -13.08
N ALA A 90 18.25 -15.47 -12.73
CA ALA A 90 18.37 -14.72 -11.47
C ALA A 90 18.44 -15.69 -10.28
N LYS A 91 19.23 -15.35 -9.25
CA LYS A 91 19.44 -16.22 -8.09
C LYS A 91 18.27 -16.15 -7.12
N ARG A 92 17.76 -14.94 -6.87
CA ARG A 92 16.60 -14.66 -6.02
C ARG A 92 15.76 -13.58 -6.69
N ILE A 93 14.44 -13.74 -6.68
CA ILE A 93 13.49 -12.79 -7.25
C ILE A 93 12.54 -12.31 -6.15
N THR A 94 12.66 -11.05 -5.80
CA THR A 94 11.77 -10.37 -4.85
C THR A 94 10.79 -9.49 -5.62
N VAL A 95 9.50 -9.79 -5.49
CA VAL A 95 8.42 -8.93 -6.00
C VAL A 95 8.22 -7.80 -5.01
N VAL A 96 8.37 -6.56 -5.46
CA VAL A 96 8.07 -5.36 -4.67
C VAL A 96 6.77 -4.75 -5.21
N ALA A 97 5.69 -4.88 -4.43
CA ALA A 97 4.37 -4.39 -4.79
C ALA A 97 3.91 -3.34 -3.76
N PRO A 98 4.27 -2.05 -3.93
CA PRO A 98 3.91 -0.99 -2.98
C PRO A 98 2.40 -0.89 -2.73
N PHE A 99 1.58 -1.24 -3.73
CA PHE A 99 0.16 -1.51 -3.57
C PHE A 99 -0.19 -2.89 -4.13
N PHE A 100 -0.65 -3.80 -3.25
CA PHE A 100 -1.02 -5.16 -3.65
C PHE A 100 -2.47 -5.22 -4.16
N GLY A 101 -2.60 -5.23 -5.48
CA GLY A 101 -3.88 -5.42 -6.16
C GLY A 101 -4.66 -6.66 -5.69
N TYR A 102 -6.00 -6.59 -5.77
CA TYR A 102 -6.93 -7.63 -5.29
C TYR A 102 -6.93 -7.92 -3.78
N ALA A 103 -6.17 -7.19 -2.95
CA ALA A 103 -6.09 -7.41 -1.51
C ALA A 103 -7.44 -7.34 -0.76
N ARG A 104 -8.44 -6.63 -1.30
CA ARG A 104 -9.81 -6.56 -0.75
C ARG A 104 -10.63 -7.86 -0.95
N GLN A 105 -10.14 -8.80 -1.76
CA GLN A 105 -10.76 -10.10 -2.02
C GLN A 105 -9.93 -11.19 -1.31
N ASP A 106 -9.77 -11.03 0.00
CA ASP A 106 -8.96 -11.85 0.91
C ASP A 106 -9.72 -13.04 1.50
N LYS A 107 -11.04 -13.06 1.39
CA LYS A 107 -11.90 -14.15 1.87
C LYS A 107 -13.20 -14.20 1.09
N LYS A 108 -13.94 -15.29 1.28
CA LYS A 108 -15.31 -15.43 0.80
C LYS A 108 -16.25 -14.77 1.81
N HIS A 109 -16.97 -13.75 1.39
CA HIS A 109 -18.09 -13.17 2.15
C HIS A 109 -19.38 -13.94 1.90
N ARG A 110 -19.50 -14.54 0.71
CA ARG A 110 -20.62 -15.40 0.30
C ARG A 110 -20.11 -16.68 -0.36
N GLY A 111 -20.99 -17.67 -0.49
CA GLY A 111 -20.70 -18.85 -1.29
C GLY A 111 -20.34 -18.49 -2.73
N ARG A 112 -19.42 -19.26 -3.33
CA ARG A 112 -19.00 -19.18 -4.75
C ARG A 112 -18.25 -17.89 -5.16
N GLU A 113 -17.66 -17.17 -4.22
CA GLU A 113 -16.71 -16.08 -4.51
C GLU A 113 -15.25 -16.60 -4.62
N PRO A 114 -14.38 -15.96 -5.41
CA PRO A 114 -12.95 -16.22 -5.40
C PRO A 114 -12.27 -15.63 -4.16
N ILE A 115 -11.06 -16.12 -3.86
CA ILE A 115 -10.11 -15.43 -2.96
C ILE A 115 -8.98 -14.91 -3.84
N SER A 116 -9.24 -13.82 -4.55
CA SER A 116 -8.33 -13.32 -5.58
C SER A 116 -6.98 -12.88 -5.02
N ALA A 117 -6.91 -12.43 -3.76
CA ALA A 117 -5.62 -12.15 -3.11
C ALA A 117 -4.74 -13.41 -2.99
N ARG A 118 -5.33 -14.58 -2.70
CA ARG A 118 -4.61 -15.88 -2.70
C ARG A 118 -4.19 -16.26 -4.11
N LEU A 119 -5.08 -16.10 -5.10
CA LEU A 119 -4.73 -16.32 -6.50
C LEU A 119 -3.53 -15.48 -6.93
N MET A 120 -3.45 -14.20 -6.55
CA MET A 120 -2.30 -13.35 -6.87
C MET A 120 -1.01 -13.89 -6.27
N ALA A 121 -1.02 -14.32 -5.00
CA ALA A 121 0.13 -14.92 -4.35
C ALA A 121 0.58 -16.22 -5.06
N ASP A 122 -0.36 -17.08 -5.44
CA ASP A 122 -0.10 -18.33 -6.18
C ASP A 122 0.49 -18.04 -7.57
N LEU A 123 -0.01 -17.03 -8.28
CA LEU A 123 0.51 -16.63 -9.59
C LEU A 123 1.95 -16.12 -9.49
N PHE A 124 2.27 -15.24 -8.53
CA PHE A 124 3.64 -14.77 -8.34
C PHE A 124 4.59 -15.90 -7.95
N LYS A 125 4.16 -16.81 -7.07
CA LYS A 125 4.95 -17.99 -6.70
C LYS A 125 5.23 -18.85 -7.93
N THR A 126 4.21 -19.10 -8.74
CA THR A 126 4.31 -19.92 -9.96
C THR A 126 5.23 -19.27 -11.00
N ALA A 127 5.09 -17.96 -11.22
CA ALA A 127 5.94 -17.19 -12.13
C ALA A 127 7.42 -17.28 -11.74
N GLY A 128 7.73 -17.31 -10.44
CA GLY A 128 9.11 -17.47 -9.97
C GLY A 128 9.51 -16.61 -8.77
N ALA A 129 8.58 -15.93 -8.12
CA ALA A 129 8.91 -15.11 -6.96
C ALA A 129 9.37 -15.98 -5.78
N ASP A 130 10.46 -15.57 -5.15
CA ASP A 130 10.96 -16.16 -3.91
C ASP A 130 10.43 -15.43 -2.68
N ARG A 131 10.14 -14.14 -2.82
CA ARG A 131 9.73 -13.22 -1.73
C ARG A 131 8.79 -12.15 -2.24
N LEU A 132 7.89 -11.66 -1.38
CA LEU A 132 7.08 -10.47 -1.61
C LEU A 132 7.47 -9.36 -0.63
N ILE A 133 7.54 -8.12 -1.09
CA ILE A 133 7.59 -6.90 -0.27
C ILE A 133 6.39 -6.04 -0.64
N THR A 134 5.62 -5.58 0.32
CA THR A 134 4.42 -4.77 0.08
C THR A 134 4.15 -3.79 1.22
N VAL A 135 3.37 -2.74 0.97
CA VAL A 135 3.04 -1.73 1.99
C VAL A 135 1.55 -1.83 2.33
N ASP A 136 1.22 -1.83 3.62
CA ASP A 136 -0.14 -1.82 4.20
C ASP A 136 -1.15 -2.70 3.44
N LEU A 137 -0.93 -4.01 3.47
CA LEU A 137 -1.90 -5.00 3.03
C LEU A 137 -3.26 -4.74 3.68
N HIS A 138 -4.32 -4.86 2.87
CA HIS A 138 -5.70 -4.67 3.33
C HIS A 138 -6.02 -5.47 4.59
N THR A 139 -5.47 -6.68 4.66
CA THR A 139 -5.47 -7.56 5.82
C THR A 139 -4.10 -8.21 5.99
N ALA A 140 -3.62 -8.35 7.23
CA ALA A 140 -2.29 -8.91 7.50
C ALA A 140 -2.19 -10.41 7.17
N GLN A 141 -3.33 -11.12 7.13
CA GLN A 141 -3.43 -12.55 6.84
C GLN A 141 -3.00 -12.90 5.41
N ILE A 142 -2.98 -11.93 4.48
CA ILE A 142 -2.48 -12.15 3.11
C ILE A 142 -1.03 -12.65 3.11
N GLN A 143 -0.24 -12.33 4.14
CA GLN A 143 1.12 -12.89 4.29
C GLN A 143 1.11 -14.43 4.29
N GLY A 144 0.09 -15.05 4.89
CA GLY A 144 -0.07 -16.51 4.90
C GLY A 144 -0.56 -17.11 3.58
N PHE A 145 -0.82 -16.29 2.55
CA PHE A 145 -1.19 -16.78 1.22
C PHE A 145 0.01 -17.10 0.34
N PHE A 146 1.21 -16.62 0.67
CA PHE A 146 2.40 -16.84 -0.13
C PHE A 146 3.28 -17.91 0.52
N ASP A 147 3.67 -18.91 -0.27
CA ASP A 147 4.54 -20.02 0.17
C ASP A 147 6.03 -19.61 0.12
N GLY A 148 6.34 -18.47 0.75
CA GLY A 148 7.66 -17.84 0.85
C GLY A 148 7.61 -16.65 1.81
N PRO A 149 8.73 -15.96 2.07
CA PRO A 149 8.73 -14.79 2.94
C PRO A 149 7.91 -13.64 2.35
N VAL A 150 7.17 -12.94 3.22
CA VAL A 150 6.46 -11.70 2.89
C VAL A 150 6.90 -10.64 3.89
N ASP A 151 7.50 -9.55 3.38
CA ASP A 151 7.81 -8.37 4.18
C ASP A 151 6.65 -7.37 4.01
N HIS A 152 5.77 -7.34 5.00
CA HIS A 152 4.64 -6.42 5.07
C HIS A 152 5.05 -5.12 5.78
N LEU A 153 5.28 -4.08 4.99
CA LEU A 153 5.71 -2.77 5.48
C LEU A 153 4.51 -1.93 5.91
N PHE A 154 4.70 -1.07 6.92
CA PHE A 154 3.66 -0.18 7.43
C PHE A 154 4.02 1.29 7.18
N ALA A 155 3.13 2.06 6.58
CA ALA A 155 3.31 3.51 6.40
C ALA A 155 2.86 4.33 7.62
N LEU A 156 2.35 3.68 8.66
CA LEU A 156 1.90 4.28 9.94
C LEU A 156 2.86 5.36 10.42
N ASP A 157 4.14 5.03 10.50
CA ASP A 157 5.16 5.92 11.05
C ASP A 157 5.40 7.17 10.21
N LEU A 158 5.30 7.04 8.88
CA LEU A 158 5.42 8.16 7.94
C LEU A 158 4.20 9.09 8.05
N LEU A 159 3.01 8.51 8.04
CA LEU A 159 1.74 9.24 8.09
C LEU A 159 1.52 9.90 9.47
N ALA A 160 1.84 9.22 10.57
CA ALA A 160 1.67 9.74 11.92
C ALA A 160 2.61 10.93 12.20
N ARG A 161 3.88 10.87 11.75
CA ARG A 161 4.84 11.98 11.90
C ARG A 161 4.36 13.27 11.25
N HIS A 162 3.68 13.18 10.11
CA HIS A 162 3.12 14.35 9.44
C HIS A 162 2.16 15.11 10.34
N PHE A 163 1.27 14.41 11.04
CA PHE A 163 0.33 15.03 11.98
C PHE A 163 0.97 15.44 13.30
N GLU A 164 1.86 14.61 13.85
CA GLU A 164 2.59 14.89 15.09
C GLU A 164 3.35 16.23 15.03
N SER A 165 3.92 16.57 13.86
CA SER A 165 4.60 17.85 13.66
C SER A 165 3.68 19.07 13.50
N ARG A 166 2.36 18.88 13.34
CA ARG A 166 1.40 19.94 12.94
C ARG A 166 0.18 20.08 13.84
N LEU A 167 -0.13 19.07 14.64
CA LEU A 167 -1.29 19.02 15.52
C LEU A 167 -0.85 18.87 16.97
N ASP A 168 -1.60 19.51 17.87
CA ASP A 168 -1.50 19.23 19.30
C ASP A 168 -2.17 17.88 19.58
N THR A 169 -1.36 16.85 19.86
CA THR A 169 -1.83 15.48 20.10
C THR A 169 -2.79 15.38 21.29
N SER A 170 -2.74 16.31 22.26
CA SER A 170 -3.68 16.34 23.39
C SER A 170 -5.14 16.56 22.95
N GLN A 171 -5.32 17.19 21.78
CA GLN A 171 -6.63 17.48 21.16
C GLN A 171 -7.02 16.48 20.08
N VAL A 172 -6.22 15.45 19.83
CA VAL A 172 -6.45 14.48 18.75
C VAL A 172 -7.32 13.32 19.22
N THR A 173 -8.26 12.89 18.38
CA THR A 173 -8.89 11.57 18.46
C THR A 173 -8.62 10.84 17.14
N VAL A 174 -8.08 9.62 17.20
CA VAL A 174 -7.92 8.79 15.99
C VAL A 174 -9.23 8.04 15.74
N VAL A 175 -9.70 8.04 14.50
CA VAL A 175 -11.03 7.51 14.16
C VAL A 175 -10.94 6.36 13.17
N ALA A 176 -11.54 5.23 13.54
CA ALA A 176 -11.76 4.10 12.64
C ALA A 176 -13.00 4.35 11.76
N PRO A 177 -12.90 4.37 10.42
CA PRO A 177 -14.03 4.62 9.52
C PRO A 177 -15.05 3.48 9.47
N ASP A 178 -14.65 2.28 9.93
CA ASP A 178 -15.54 1.17 10.26
C ASP A 178 -14.85 0.14 11.18
N ALA A 179 -15.63 -0.88 11.58
CA ALA A 179 -15.18 -1.94 12.48
C ALA A 179 -13.97 -2.74 11.98
N GLY A 180 -13.73 -2.80 10.66
CA GLY A 180 -12.59 -3.51 10.09
C GLY A 180 -11.24 -2.84 10.41
N ARG A 181 -11.26 -1.54 10.74
CA ARG A 181 -10.06 -0.74 10.96
C ARG A 181 -9.69 -0.50 12.42
N VAL A 182 -10.46 -1.00 13.38
CA VAL A 182 -10.22 -0.76 14.82
C VAL A 182 -8.79 -1.09 15.25
N ARG A 183 -8.24 -2.25 14.84
CA ARG A 183 -6.84 -2.62 15.19
C ARG A 183 -5.80 -1.70 14.57
N VAL A 184 -6.06 -1.16 13.38
CA VAL A 184 -5.16 -0.19 12.73
C VAL A 184 -5.21 1.12 13.50
N THR A 185 -6.42 1.58 13.84
CA THR A 185 -6.66 2.80 14.62
C THR A 185 -6.06 2.71 16.03
N GLU A 186 -6.08 1.54 16.66
CA GLU A 186 -5.41 1.27 17.95
C GLU A 186 -3.89 1.47 17.85
N ARG A 187 -3.24 0.89 16.83
CA ARG A 187 -1.79 1.13 16.58
C ARG A 187 -1.47 2.61 16.33
N TRP A 188 -2.36 3.33 15.66
CA TRP A 188 -2.25 4.78 15.46
C TRP A 188 -2.38 5.55 16.78
N SER A 189 -3.32 5.17 17.63
CA SER A 189 -3.49 5.75 18.97
C SER A 189 -2.22 5.56 19.81
N ASP A 190 -1.69 4.34 19.87
CA ASP A 190 -0.46 4.02 20.59
C ASP A 190 0.73 4.82 20.04
N ARG A 191 0.91 4.86 18.71
CA ARG A 191 1.99 5.59 18.05
C ARG A 191 1.95 7.10 18.31
N LEU A 192 0.76 7.67 18.49
CA LEU A 192 0.58 9.09 18.79
C LEU A 192 0.57 9.39 20.31
N GLY A 193 1.03 8.45 21.14
CA GLY A 193 1.18 8.64 22.58
C GLY A 193 -0.06 8.26 23.40
N GLY A 194 -0.87 7.32 22.91
CA GLY A 194 -2.08 6.84 23.60
C GLY A 194 -3.26 7.81 23.51
N VAL A 195 -3.39 8.52 22.39
CA VAL A 195 -4.51 9.46 22.17
C VAL A 195 -5.85 8.73 22.08
N PRO A 196 -6.98 9.35 22.46
CA PRO A 196 -8.29 8.71 22.37
C PRO A 196 -8.62 8.14 20.99
N MET A 197 -9.39 7.05 20.97
CA MET A 197 -9.92 6.43 19.76
C MET A 197 -11.44 6.60 19.68
N ALA A 198 -11.95 6.79 18.46
CA ALA A 198 -13.37 6.67 18.15
C ALA A 198 -13.60 5.72 16.97
N ILE A 199 -14.80 5.15 16.89
CA ILE A 199 -15.19 4.20 15.86
C ILE A 199 -16.50 4.65 15.23
N ILE A 200 -16.54 4.65 13.90
CA ILE A 200 -17.75 4.91 13.16
C ILE A 200 -18.49 3.60 12.94
N HIS A 201 -19.64 3.46 13.60
CA HIS A 201 -20.49 2.29 13.50
C HIS A 201 -21.62 2.54 12.50
N LYS A 202 -21.59 1.80 11.38
CA LYS A 202 -22.62 1.86 10.34
C LYS A 202 -23.83 1.04 10.81
N LYS A 203 -24.86 1.67 11.36
CA LYS A 203 -26.16 1.01 11.57
C LYS A 203 -26.85 0.85 10.21
N ARG A 204 -27.32 -0.37 9.92
CA ARG A 204 -28.23 -0.64 8.81
C ARG A 204 -29.62 -0.82 9.41
N ASP A 205 -30.58 -0.02 8.98
CA ASP A 205 -31.98 -0.30 9.29
C ASP A 205 -32.44 -1.47 8.40
N PRO A 206 -32.79 -2.64 8.97
CA PRO A 206 -33.27 -3.77 8.19
C PRO A 206 -34.66 -3.54 7.57
N ALA A 207 -35.42 -2.54 8.05
CA ALA A 207 -36.83 -2.34 7.71
C ALA A 207 -37.06 -1.42 6.50
N VAL A 208 -36.05 -0.67 6.05
CA VAL A 208 -36.19 0.27 4.92
C VAL A 208 -35.20 -0.08 3.82
N ALA A 209 -35.70 -0.71 2.75
CA ALA A 209 -34.93 -0.89 1.53
C ALA A 209 -34.64 0.49 0.91
N ASN A 210 -33.36 0.90 0.92
CA ASN A 210 -32.80 2.09 0.27
C ASN A 210 -32.79 3.44 1.03
N GLU A 211 -32.94 3.49 2.36
CA GLU A 211 -32.70 4.75 3.12
C GLU A 211 -31.68 4.67 4.27
N VAL A 212 -31.31 5.88 4.71
CA VAL A 212 -30.09 6.39 5.37
C VAL A 212 -29.39 5.45 6.36
N LYS A 213 -28.12 5.17 6.08
CA LYS A 213 -27.17 4.60 7.06
C LYS A 213 -26.94 5.64 8.15
N VAL A 214 -27.48 5.44 9.35
CA VAL A 214 -27.11 6.26 10.51
C VAL A 214 -25.69 5.88 10.91
N PHE A 215 -24.78 6.84 10.86
CA PHE A 215 -23.41 6.70 11.32
C PHE A 215 -23.38 7.07 12.79
N ASP A 216 -23.31 6.07 13.65
CA ASP A 216 -23.13 6.28 15.09
C ASP A 216 -21.63 6.43 15.37
N VAL A 217 -21.25 7.38 16.22
CA VAL A 217 -19.84 7.60 16.58
C VAL A 217 -19.66 7.14 18.02
N VAL A 218 -18.84 6.09 18.20
CA VAL A 218 -18.50 5.56 19.52
C VAL A 218 -17.13 6.09 19.91
N GLY A 219 -17.07 7.00 20.89
CA GLY A 219 -15.84 7.62 21.38
C GLY A 219 -15.95 9.14 21.50
N GLU A 220 -14.97 9.78 22.13
CA GLU A 220 -14.97 11.24 22.34
C GLU A 220 -14.44 11.97 21.10
N VAL A 221 -15.31 12.74 20.44
CA VAL A 221 -14.97 13.51 19.23
C VAL A 221 -15.31 14.99 19.32
N LYS A 222 -16.21 15.39 20.23
CA LYS A 222 -16.70 16.76 20.36
C LYS A 222 -15.58 17.72 20.75
N GLY A 223 -15.37 18.78 19.97
CA GLY A 223 -14.32 19.77 20.18
C GLY A 223 -12.91 19.29 19.81
N ARG A 224 -12.74 18.04 19.36
CA ARG A 224 -11.43 17.43 19.09
C ARG A 224 -11.08 17.46 17.60
N VAL A 225 -9.80 17.34 17.31
CA VAL A 225 -9.28 17.11 15.95
C VAL A 225 -9.34 15.62 15.66
N CYS A 226 -10.20 15.22 14.74
CA CYS A 226 -10.38 13.82 14.37
C CYS A 226 -9.45 13.44 13.22
N VAL A 227 -8.59 12.45 13.44
CA VAL A 227 -7.72 11.87 12.40
C VAL A 227 -8.35 10.57 11.95
N VAL A 228 -9.04 10.56 10.81
CA VAL A 228 -9.63 9.36 10.22
C VAL A 228 -8.53 8.58 9.51
N VAL A 229 -8.36 7.30 9.87
CA VAL A 229 -7.28 6.45 9.35
C VAL A 229 -7.83 5.25 8.60
N ASP A 230 -7.34 5.01 7.39
CA ASP A 230 -7.68 3.83 6.59
C ASP A 230 -6.44 3.30 5.86
N ASP A 231 -6.50 2.10 5.28
CA ASP A 231 -5.41 1.61 4.42
C ASP A 231 -5.44 2.29 3.03
N MET A 232 -6.63 2.54 2.50
CA MET A 232 -6.80 3.08 1.16
C MET A 232 -8.05 3.95 1.00
N ILE A 233 -8.01 4.90 0.07
CA ILE A 233 -9.19 5.67 -0.36
C ILE A 233 -9.50 5.32 -1.81
N ASP A 234 -10.63 4.63 -2.01
CA ASP A 234 -11.12 4.26 -3.34
C ASP A 234 -12.06 5.32 -3.93
N THR A 235 -13.36 5.26 -3.65
CA THR A 235 -14.35 6.21 -4.20
C THR A 235 -14.59 7.43 -3.29
N GLY A 236 -13.87 7.54 -2.17
CA GLY A 236 -14.04 8.60 -1.16
C GLY A 236 -15.34 8.56 -0.34
N GLY A 237 -16.33 7.74 -0.72
CA GLY A 237 -17.68 7.80 -0.14
C GLY A 237 -17.76 7.43 1.35
N THR A 238 -16.99 6.45 1.81
CA THR A 238 -16.94 6.09 3.23
C THR A 238 -16.29 7.20 4.05
N ILE A 239 -15.16 7.71 3.58
CA ILE A 239 -14.36 8.73 4.28
C ILE A 239 -15.10 10.06 4.40
N VAL A 240 -15.77 10.51 3.33
CA VAL A 240 -16.56 11.77 3.40
C VAL A 240 -17.73 11.65 4.37
N LYS A 241 -18.49 10.54 4.31
CA LYS A 241 -19.60 10.30 5.25
C LYS A 241 -19.12 10.17 6.69
N ALA A 242 -17.95 9.56 6.89
CA ALA A 242 -17.30 9.49 8.17
C ALA A 242 -16.97 10.90 8.71
N ALA A 243 -16.40 11.76 7.88
CA ALA A 243 -16.12 13.15 8.24
C ALA A 243 -17.40 13.93 8.59
N ASP A 244 -18.46 13.78 7.79
CA ASP A 244 -19.74 14.44 8.04
C ASP A 244 -20.32 14.04 9.40
N ALA A 245 -20.34 12.73 9.72
CA ALA A 245 -20.81 12.22 11.01
C ALA A 245 -19.99 12.76 12.20
N LEU A 246 -18.67 12.88 12.03
CA LEU A 246 -17.80 13.46 13.06
C LEU A 246 -18.12 14.94 13.31
N PHE A 247 -18.35 15.71 12.24
CA PHE A 247 -18.75 17.10 12.38
C PHE A 247 -20.14 17.27 12.98
N GLU A 248 -21.10 16.40 12.66
CA GLU A 248 -22.44 16.37 13.28
C GLU A 248 -22.35 16.09 14.79
N GLN A 249 -21.36 15.30 15.22
CA GLN A 249 -21.05 15.05 16.63
C GLN A 249 -20.13 16.12 17.26
N GLY A 250 -19.87 17.21 16.54
CA GLY A 250 -19.18 18.39 17.05
C GLY A 250 -17.66 18.33 16.99
N ALA A 251 -17.06 17.50 16.13
CA ALA A 251 -15.62 17.55 15.88
C ALA A 251 -15.18 18.96 15.44
N ALA A 252 -14.06 19.45 15.99
CA ALA A 252 -13.55 20.78 15.66
C ALA A 252 -12.89 20.81 14.27
N LYS A 253 -12.22 19.72 13.90
CA LYS A 253 -11.53 19.54 12.63
C LYS A 253 -11.50 18.06 12.27
N VAL A 254 -11.57 17.75 10.98
CA VAL A 254 -11.37 16.38 10.48
C VAL A 254 -10.25 16.38 9.46
N VAL A 255 -9.23 15.56 9.68
CA VAL A 255 -8.17 15.23 8.73
C VAL A 255 -8.18 13.73 8.45
N VAL A 256 -7.65 13.33 7.30
CA VAL A 256 -7.64 11.94 6.86
C VAL A 256 -6.22 11.51 6.53
N ALA A 257 -5.85 10.31 6.93
CA ALA A 257 -4.69 9.62 6.38
C ALA A 257 -5.06 8.25 5.83
N ALA A 258 -4.50 7.93 4.67
CA ALA A 258 -4.48 6.57 4.18
C ALA A 258 -3.19 6.27 3.44
N THR A 259 -2.79 5.01 3.38
CA THR A 259 -1.59 4.64 2.65
C THR A 259 -1.80 4.76 1.15
N HIS A 260 -2.87 4.17 0.62
CA HIS A 260 -3.08 4.04 -0.82
C HIS A 260 -4.17 4.97 -1.37
N GLY A 261 -3.78 5.88 -2.26
CA GLY A 261 -4.70 6.70 -3.04
C GLY A 261 -5.20 6.01 -4.30
N VAL A 262 -6.20 5.12 -4.19
CA VAL A 262 -6.81 4.51 -5.39
C VAL A 262 -7.61 5.55 -6.18
N LEU A 263 -8.34 6.43 -5.48
CA LEU A 263 -9.00 7.63 -6.02
C LEU A 263 -9.76 7.36 -7.33
N SER A 264 -10.69 6.40 -7.30
CA SER A 264 -11.49 6.01 -8.46
C SER A 264 -12.82 6.76 -8.53
N GLY A 265 -13.34 6.92 -9.75
CA GLY A 265 -14.61 7.58 -10.01
C GLY A 265 -14.69 8.97 -9.35
N PRO A 266 -15.74 9.25 -8.54
CA PRO A 266 -15.99 10.59 -7.98
C PRO A 266 -15.13 10.92 -6.75
N ALA A 267 -14.05 10.17 -6.47
CA ALA A 267 -13.28 10.34 -5.24
C ALA A 267 -12.69 11.74 -5.09
N VAL A 268 -12.06 12.26 -6.14
CA VAL A 268 -11.44 13.60 -6.13
C VAL A 268 -12.49 14.67 -5.87
N ASP A 269 -13.60 14.66 -6.61
CA ASP A 269 -14.69 15.62 -6.42
C ASP A 269 -15.29 15.56 -5.01
N ARG A 270 -15.50 14.35 -4.48
CA ARG A 270 -16.03 14.15 -3.12
C ARG A 270 -15.09 14.72 -2.07
N LEU A 271 -13.79 14.41 -2.14
CA LEU A 271 -12.81 14.85 -1.16
C LEU A 271 -12.61 16.37 -1.24
N LYS A 272 -12.45 16.92 -2.45
CA LYS A 272 -12.29 18.35 -2.71
C LYS A 272 -13.44 19.16 -2.11
N ASN A 273 -14.67 18.74 -2.37
CA ASN A 273 -15.89 19.45 -1.94
C ASN A 273 -16.35 19.09 -0.52
N SER A 274 -15.67 18.17 0.17
CA SER A 274 -16.01 17.81 1.56
C SER A 274 -15.54 18.84 2.58
N ARG A 275 -16.02 18.68 3.81
CA ARG A 275 -15.59 19.45 4.98
C ARG A 275 -14.24 18.99 5.56
N ILE A 276 -13.64 17.94 5.00
CA ILE A 276 -12.30 17.47 5.39
C ILE A 276 -11.30 18.60 5.16
N SER A 277 -10.42 18.83 6.14
CA SER A 277 -9.43 19.90 6.09
C SER A 277 -8.16 19.51 5.33
N GLU A 278 -7.75 18.24 5.45
CA GLU A 278 -6.55 17.71 4.79
C GLU A 278 -6.72 16.20 4.56
N VAL A 279 -6.27 15.73 3.41
CA VAL A 279 -6.18 14.31 3.04
C VAL A 279 -4.71 14.00 2.80
N VAL A 280 -4.15 13.07 3.57
CA VAL A 280 -2.75 12.67 3.48
C VAL A 280 -2.67 11.27 2.91
N LEU A 281 -1.99 11.13 1.78
CA LEU A 281 -1.76 9.85 1.09
C LEU A 281 -0.27 9.60 0.93
N THR A 282 0.13 8.36 0.66
CA THR A 282 1.49 8.07 0.18
C THR A 282 1.52 7.95 -1.35
N ASN A 283 2.70 8.06 -1.95
CA ASN A 283 2.90 7.76 -3.38
C ASN A 283 3.06 6.25 -3.67
N THR A 284 2.48 5.35 -2.86
CA THR A 284 2.43 3.90 -3.20
C THR A 284 1.68 3.61 -4.50
N LEU A 285 0.77 4.51 -4.90
CA LEU A 285 0.12 4.55 -6.19
C LEU A 285 0.42 5.90 -6.86
N PRO A 286 0.55 5.94 -8.21
CA PRO A 286 0.71 7.20 -8.91
C PRO A 286 -0.57 8.05 -8.77
N ILE A 287 -0.40 9.31 -8.37
CA ILE A 287 -1.49 10.29 -8.30
C ILE A 287 -1.18 11.37 -9.34
N PRO A 288 -1.75 11.27 -10.55
CA PRO A 288 -1.47 12.22 -11.62
C PRO A 288 -2.06 13.59 -11.28
N GLU A 289 -1.53 14.64 -11.91
CA GLU A 289 -1.82 16.05 -11.59
C GLU A 289 -3.33 16.35 -11.59
N GLU A 290 -4.10 15.78 -12.51
CA GLU A 290 -5.56 15.96 -12.61
C GLU A 290 -6.34 15.37 -11.43
N LYS A 291 -5.72 14.49 -10.64
CA LYS A 291 -6.30 13.95 -9.40
C LYS A 291 -5.84 14.69 -8.15
N GLN A 292 -4.93 15.66 -8.28
CA GLN A 292 -4.45 16.46 -7.16
C GLN A 292 -5.40 17.62 -6.88
N PHE A 293 -5.52 18.00 -5.62
CA PHE A 293 -6.41 19.05 -5.15
C PHE A 293 -5.80 19.72 -3.91
N ASP A 294 -6.22 20.95 -3.62
CA ASP A 294 -5.56 21.85 -2.63
C ASP A 294 -5.44 21.28 -1.22
N LYS A 295 -6.30 20.31 -0.86
CA LYS A 295 -6.32 19.65 0.46
C LYS A 295 -5.53 18.33 0.48
N LEU A 296 -4.93 17.92 -0.64
CA LEU A 296 -4.18 16.67 -0.76
C LEU A 296 -2.70 16.90 -0.44
N THR A 297 -2.18 16.13 0.51
CA THR A 297 -0.75 16.00 0.78
C THR A 297 -0.30 14.59 0.36
N ILE A 298 0.77 14.49 -0.43
CA ILE A 298 1.35 13.21 -0.86
C ILE A 298 2.71 13.04 -0.19
N LEU A 299 2.89 11.96 0.57
CA LEU A 299 4.14 11.64 1.26
C LEU A 299 4.95 10.58 0.49
N PRO A 300 6.28 10.75 0.36
CA PRO A 300 7.13 9.80 -0.36
C PRO A 300 7.37 8.53 0.46
N ILE A 301 7.02 7.36 -0.10
CA ILE A 301 7.22 6.04 0.52
C ILE A 301 8.57 5.42 0.18
N ALA A 302 9.27 5.96 -0.83
CA ALA A 302 10.52 5.41 -1.35
C ALA A 302 11.58 5.13 -0.26
N PRO A 303 11.83 6.00 0.74
CA PRO A 303 12.82 5.70 1.80
C PRO A 303 12.48 4.45 2.63
N LEU A 304 11.18 4.15 2.83
CA LEU A 304 10.77 2.94 3.53
C LEU A 304 11.04 1.69 2.67
N VAL A 305 10.65 1.74 1.39
CA VAL A 305 10.83 0.63 0.44
C VAL A 305 12.31 0.35 0.18
N ALA A 306 13.11 1.40 -0.03
CA ALA A 306 14.56 1.28 -0.24
C ALA A 306 15.26 0.65 0.96
N ARG A 307 14.93 1.07 2.19
CA ARG A 307 15.48 0.43 3.41
C ARG A 307 15.12 -1.04 3.50
N ALA A 308 13.87 -1.42 3.21
CA ALA A 308 13.45 -2.82 3.21
C ALA A 308 14.23 -3.65 2.17
N ILE A 309 14.41 -3.13 0.95
CA ILE A 309 15.22 -3.77 -0.08
C ILE A 309 16.67 -3.96 0.39
N ASN A 310 17.26 -2.93 1.00
CA ASN A 310 18.62 -2.99 1.52
C ASN A 310 18.78 -4.07 2.61
N GLU A 311 17.88 -4.11 3.60
CA GLU A 311 17.89 -5.13 4.66
C GLU A 311 17.72 -6.55 4.09
N VAL A 312 16.80 -6.74 3.15
CA VAL A 312 16.60 -8.05 2.51
C VAL A 312 17.85 -8.49 1.73
N PHE A 313 18.53 -7.56 1.06
CA PHE A 313 19.74 -7.87 0.29
C PHE A 313 20.95 -8.18 1.19
N SER A 314 21.14 -7.39 2.25
CA SER A 314 22.25 -7.49 3.20
C SER A 314 22.07 -8.64 4.21
N ASP A 315 20.96 -9.37 4.14
CA ASP A 315 20.52 -10.33 5.16
C ASP A 315 20.37 -9.68 6.56
N GLY A 316 20.01 -8.40 6.59
CA GLY A 316 19.71 -7.63 7.79
C GLY A 316 18.27 -7.84 8.30
N SER A 317 17.87 -7.01 9.26
CA SER A 317 16.58 -7.15 9.94
C SER A 317 15.55 -6.17 9.39
N VAL A 318 14.50 -6.70 8.76
CA VAL A 318 13.36 -5.88 8.34
C VAL A 318 12.51 -5.47 9.56
N THR A 319 12.49 -6.25 10.64
CA THR A 319 11.65 -5.95 11.83
C THR A 319 12.14 -4.72 12.61
N SER A 320 13.41 -4.35 12.50
CA SER A 320 13.90 -3.09 13.07
C SER A 320 13.31 -1.85 12.41
N LEU A 321 12.72 -1.96 11.22
CA LEU A 321 12.01 -0.85 10.56
C LEU A 321 10.74 -0.43 11.32
N PHE A 322 10.18 -1.32 12.15
CA PHE A 322 8.92 -1.11 12.87
C PHE A 322 9.09 -1.08 14.39
N GLY A 323 10.31 -0.81 14.89
CA GLY A 323 10.59 -0.78 16.33
C GLY A 323 10.30 -2.11 17.04
N GLY A 324 10.33 -3.24 16.33
CA GLY A 324 10.02 -4.56 16.88
C GLY A 324 8.54 -4.95 16.85
N HIS A 325 7.65 -4.11 16.32
CA HIS A 325 6.23 -4.43 16.13
C HIS A 325 5.98 -4.95 14.70
N SER A 326 6.03 -6.28 14.54
CA SER A 326 5.62 -6.98 13.30
C SER A 326 4.21 -7.56 13.44
#